data_AF-A0AB39BVN9-F1
#
_entry.id   AF-A0AB39BVN9-F1
#
_cell.length_a   1.000
_cell.length_b   1.000
_cell.length_c   1.000
_cell.angle_alpha   90.00
_cell.angle_beta   90.00
_cell.angle_gamma   90.00
#
_symmetry.space_group_name_H-M   'P 1'
#
loop_
_entity.id
_entity.type
_entity.pdbx_description
1 polymer ?
#
loop_
_entity_poly.entity_id
_entity_poly.type
_entity_poly.pdbx_seq_one_letter_code
_entity_poly.pdbx_strand_id
1 'polypeptide(L)'
;MVHTIKEYEEKSRVFNPSTHIKSCIQEMEGHSAIGAEIASTWKDLLDLRLVKETYPVIHPIGQETFSLYADYPTGVFEYALDIDGATALIKKKRLEPSRFSPSTIIEAVDQGNINQDQTQIKPNHKNPVMVLQSDFLTDNKLYCINGNHRINEAFKREDQSIDVYVFNELEFVPFFYDTLSKAMYFLELDYHHVVHRDAPLIKSERGAFVYDFRN
;
A
#
# COMPACT_ATOMS: atom_id res chain seq x y z
N MET A 1 -9.60 16.03 10.29
CA MET A 1 -10.62 15.08 10.80
C MET A 1 -9.99 13.70 10.72
N VAL A 2 -9.91 12.95 11.81
CA VAL A 2 -9.37 11.58 11.75
C VAL A 2 -10.50 10.69 11.25
N HIS A 3 -10.43 10.27 9.99
CA HIS A 3 -11.39 9.32 9.43
C HIS A 3 -11.20 7.95 10.09
N THR A 4 -12.29 7.28 10.45
CA THR A 4 -12.25 5.91 10.96
C THR A 4 -12.04 4.92 9.81
N ILE A 5 -11.41 3.76 10.04
CA ILE A 5 -11.23 2.73 8.99
C ILE A 5 -12.56 2.42 8.28
N LYS A 6 -13.65 2.34 9.05
CA LYS A 6 -14.99 2.07 8.52
C LYS A 6 -15.45 3.12 7.51
N GLU A 7 -15.15 4.40 7.75
CA GLU A 7 -15.45 5.46 6.78
C GLU A 7 -14.62 5.31 5.51
N TYR A 8 -13.34 4.93 5.63
CA TYR A 8 -12.50 4.67 4.46
C TYR A 8 -12.99 3.46 3.66
N GLU A 9 -13.40 2.38 4.31
CA GLU A 9 -13.99 1.21 3.68
C GLU A 9 -15.31 1.55 2.96
N GLU A 10 -16.17 2.37 3.56
CA GLU A 10 -17.42 2.80 2.91
C GLU A 10 -17.14 3.69 1.70
N LYS A 11 -16.17 4.61 1.79
CA LYS A 11 -15.76 5.47 0.67
C LYS A 11 -15.06 4.68 -0.44
N SER A 12 -14.28 3.65 -0.10
CA SER A 12 -13.55 2.88 -1.11
C SER A 12 -14.47 2.11 -2.04
N ARG A 13 -15.63 1.67 -1.55
CA ARG A 13 -16.63 0.92 -2.32
C ARG A 13 -17.25 1.69 -3.48
N VAL A 14 -17.25 3.02 -3.42
CA VAL A 14 -17.80 3.87 -4.49
C VAL A 14 -16.73 4.51 -5.36
N PHE A 15 -15.45 4.26 -5.07
CA PHE A 15 -14.35 4.76 -5.88
C PHE A 15 -14.34 4.14 -7.27
N ASN A 16 -13.99 4.95 -8.27
CA ASN A 16 -13.88 4.51 -9.65
C ASN A 16 -12.42 4.63 -10.12
N PRO A 17 -11.68 3.51 -10.18
CA PRO A 17 -10.27 3.51 -10.59
C PRO A 17 -10.07 4.10 -11.99
N SER A 18 -10.98 3.83 -12.93
CA SER A 18 -10.87 4.38 -14.28
C SER A 18 -10.99 5.90 -14.31
N THR A 19 -11.82 6.48 -13.45
CA THR A 19 -11.94 7.94 -13.33
C THR A 19 -10.66 8.55 -12.80
N HIS A 20 -10.10 7.98 -11.73
CA HIS A 20 -8.84 8.43 -11.14
C HIS A 20 -7.69 8.35 -12.14
N ILE A 21 -7.49 7.17 -12.74
CA ILE A 21 -6.43 6.94 -13.73
C ILE A 21 -6.54 7.93 -14.89
N LYS A 22 -7.75 8.18 -15.41
CA LYS A 22 -7.96 9.17 -16.48
C LYS A 22 -7.63 10.59 -16.04
N SER A 23 -7.93 10.96 -14.80
CA SER A 23 -7.57 12.27 -14.24
C SER A 23 -6.04 12.45 -14.23
N CYS A 24 -5.31 11.47 -13.69
CA CYS A 24 -3.84 11.51 -13.67
C CYS A 24 -3.24 11.56 -15.08
N ILE A 25 -3.76 10.76 -16.03
CA ILE A 25 -3.34 10.77 -17.44
C ILE A 25 -3.50 12.16 -18.05
N GLN A 26 -4.68 12.76 -17.92
CA GLN A 26 -4.97 14.08 -18.50
C GLN A 26 -4.02 15.15 -17.97
N GLU A 27 -3.73 15.10 -16.68
CA GLU A 27 -2.82 16.07 -16.07
C GLU A 27 -1.38 15.83 -16.52
N MET A 28 -0.88 14.59 -16.47
CA MET A 28 0.47 14.26 -16.96
C MET A 28 0.67 14.65 -18.44
N GLU A 29 -0.33 14.41 -19.28
CA GLU A 29 -0.29 14.75 -20.71
C GLU A 29 -0.09 16.26 -20.96
N GLY A 30 -0.70 17.10 -20.11
CA GLY A 30 -0.58 18.56 -20.20
C GLY A 30 0.73 19.15 -19.65
N HIS A 31 1.53 18.37 -18.92
CA HIS A 31 2.67 18.90 -18.17
C HIS A 31 3.99 18.95 -18.96
N SER A 32 4.29 17.95 -19.78
CA SER A 32 5.53 17.91 -20.57
C SER A 32 5.46 16.88 -21.71
N ALA A 33 6.42 16.94 -22.64
CA ALA A 33 6.50 15.96 -23.74
C ALA A 33 6.68 14.51 -23.23
N ILE A 34 7.46 14.33 -22.16
CA ILE A 34 7.63 13.02 -21.50
C ILE A 34 6.37 12.65 -20.71
N GLY A 35 5.74 13.61 -20.05
CA GLY A 35 4.45 13.41 -19.39
C GLY A 35 3.41 12.87 -20.37
N ALA A 36 3.35 13.40 -21.59
CA ALA A 36 2.50 12.89 -22.66
C ALA A 36 2.85 11.46 -23.11
N GLU A 37 4.14 11.10 -23.17
CA GLU A 37 4.58 9.74 -23.49
C GLU A 37 4.17 8.73 -22.41
N ILE A 38 4.40 9.07 -21.13
CA ILE A 38 4.02 8.27 -19.97
C ILE A 38 2.50 8.14 -19.91
N ALA A 39 1.77 9.25 -20.05
CA ALA A 39 0.31 9.30 -20.07
C ALA A 39 -0.28 8.43 -21.19
N SER A 40 0.29 8.48 -22.40
CA SER A 40 -0.13 7.61 -23.51
C SER A 40 0.05 6.14 -23.16
N THR A 41 1.14 5.79 -22.47
CA THR A 41 1.41 4.41 -22.07
C THR A 41 0.42 3.92 -20.99
N TRP A 42 0.11 4.78 -20.01
CA TRP A 42 -0.94 4.49 -19.01
C TRP A 42 -2.32 4.35 -19.64
N LYS A 43 -2.63 5.17 -20.65
CA LYS A 43 -3.89 5.10 -21.40
C LYS A 43 -4.04 3.74 -22.10
N ASP A 44 -3.00 3.29 -22.80
CA ASP A 44 -3.01 1.96 -23.43
C ASP A 44 -3.20 0.85 -22.39
N LEU A 45 -2.50 0.94 -21.25
CA LEU A 45 -2.61 -0.05 -20.17
C LEU A 45 -4.02 -0.08 -19.57
N LEU A 46 -4.64 1.09 -19.35
CA LEU A 46 -6.02 1.21 -18.88
C LEU A 46 -6.99 0.54 -19.86
N ASP A 47 -6.94 0.94 -21.13
CA ASP A 47 -7.90 0.52 -22.15
C ASP A 47 -7.79 -0.98 -22.46
N LEU A 48 -6.58 -1.55 -22.40
CA LEU A 48 -6.35 -2.96 -22.77
C LEU A 48 -6.49 -3.93 -21.58
N ARG A 49 -6.10 -3.51 -20.37
CA ARG A 49 -5.97 -4.38 -19.19
C ARG A 49 -6.79 -3.89 -18.00
N LEU A 50 -6.49 -2.71 -17.46
CA LEU A 50 -6.99 -2.32 -16.13
C LEU A 50 -8.52 -2.13 -16.09
N VAL A 51 -9.16 -1.78 -17.20
CA VAL A 51 -10.63 -1.67 -17.29
C VAL A 51 -11.36 -3.00 -17.05
N LYS A 52 -10.65 -4.13 -17.15
CA LYS A 52 -11.20 -5.48 -16.93
C LYS A 52 -10.98 -5.98 -15.50
N GLU A 53 -10.16 -5.29 -14.72
CA GLU A 53 -9.91 -5.65 -13.32
C GLU A 53 -11.17 -5.36 -12.49
N THR A 54 -11.44 -6.21 -11.50
CA THR A 54 -12.58 -6.02 -10.60
C THR A 54 -12.19 -5.13 -9.43
N TYR A 55 -13.06 -4.16 -9.13
CA TYR A 55 -12.92 -3.29 -7.97
C TYR A 55 -14.30 -3.01 -7.35
N PRO A 56 -14.46 -3.03 -6.00
CA PRO A 56 -13.45 -3.34 -4.98
C PRO A 56 -12.88 -4.75 -5.10
N VAL A 57 -11.70 -4.94 -4.54
CA VAL A 57 -11.00 -6.22 -4.57
C VAL A 57 -11.78 -7.29 -3.80
N ILE A 58 -11.84 -8.50 -4.36
CA ILE A 58 -12.43 -9.65 -3.67
C ILE A 58 -11.29 -10.37 -2.94
N HIS A 59 -11.24 -10.17 -1.62
CA HIS A 59 -10.25 -10.83 -0.78
C HIS A 59 -10.45 -12.37 -0.78
N PRO A 60 -9.37 -13.14 -0.94
CA PRO A 60 -9.42 -14.59 -1.03
C PRO A 60 -9.82 -15.21 0.32
N ILE A 61 -10.73 -16.19 0.28
CA ILE A 61 -11.11 -16.95 1.48
C ILE A 61 -9.95 -17.84 1.89
N GLY A 62 -9.48 -17.70 3.14
CA GLY A 62 -8.46 -18.55 3.73
C GLY A 62 -7.01 -18.11 3.51
N GLN A 63 -6.80 -16.94 2.90
CA GLN A 63 -5.50 -16.27 2.80
C GLN A 63 -5.56 -14.96 3.57
N GLU A 64 -4.48 -14.66 4.31
CA GLU A 64 -4.37 -13.44 5.09
C GLU A 64 -4.05 -12.26 4.17
N THR A 65 -4.99 -11.33 4.07
CA THR A 65 -4.88 -10.10 3.30
C THR A 65 -5.10 -8.90 4.21
N PHE A 66 -4.58 -7.74 3.79
CA PHE A 66 -4.71 -6.49 4.51
C PHE A 66 -5.15 -5.37 3.56
N SER A 67 -6.11 -4.55 4.00
CA SER A 67 -6.61 -3.39 3.26
C SER A 67 -5.92 -2.12 3.74
N LEU A 68 -5.12 -1.50 2.87
CA LEU A 68 -4.51 -0.20 3.09
C LEU A 68 -5.28 0.86 2.28
N TYR A 69 -5.77 1.90 2.92
CA TYR A 69 -6.58 2.93 2.25
C TYR A 69 -5.78 4.20 2.00
N ALA A 70 -5.87 4.73 0.79
CA ALA A 70 -5.30 6.03 0.42
C ALA A 70 -6.39 6.99 -0.05
N ASP A 71 -6.26 8.27 0.31
CA ASP A 71 -7.20 9.32 -0.08
C ASP A 71 -6.66 10.08 -1.29
N TYR A 72 -7.49 10.19 -2.32
CA TYR A 72 -7.20 10.93 -3.55
C TYR A 72 -8.27 12.00 -3.78
N PRO A 73 -7.99 13.04 -4.60
CA PRO A 73 -9.01 14.01 -4.99
C PRO A 73 -10.28 13.39 -5.60
N THR A 74 -10.17 12.20 -6.22
CA THR A 74 -11.30 11.48 -6.80
C THR A 74 -11.97 10.48 -5.85
N GLY A 75 -11.50 10.38 -4.60
CA GLY A 75 -12.03 9.52 -3.55
C GLY A 75 -10.98 8.59 -2.92
N VAL A 76 -11.45 7.62 -2.15
CA VAL A 76 -10.58 6.70 -1.40
C VAL A 76 -10.35 5.43 -2.20
N PHE A 77 -9.11 5.00 -2.37
CA PHE A 77 -8.79 3.71 -2.97
C PHE A 77 -8.32 2.71 -1.91
N GLU A 78 -8.71 1.45 -2.07
CA GLU A 78 -8.21 0.33 -1.27
C GLU A 78 -7.08 -0.39 -2.02
N TYR A 79 -5.90 -0.41 -1.41
CA TYR A 79 -4.79 -1.29 -1.76
C TYR A 79 -4.92 -2.62 -0.99
N ALA A 80 -5.06 -3.74 -1.70
CA ALA A 80 -5.01 -5.06 -1.08
C ALA A 80 -3.58 -5.59 -1.02
N LEU A 81 -3.15 -6.00 0.17
CA LEU A 81 -1.84 -6.59 0.44
C LEU A 81 -1.98 -8.06 0.81
N ASP A 82 -1.17 -8.91 0.19
CA ASP A 82 -0.99 -10.33 0.46
C ASP A 82 0.04 -10.56 1.59
N ILE A 83 -0.46 -10.74 2.81
CA ILE A 83 0.38 -10.91 4.01
C ILE A 83 1.02 -12.30 4.06
N ASP A 84 0.33 -13.33 3.55
CA ASP A 84 0.89 -14.67 3.43
C ASP A 84 2.03 -14.69 2.41
N GLY A 85 1.86 -14.02 1.27
CA GLY A 85 2.89 -13.80 0.24
C GLY A 85 4.09 -13.02 0.78
N ALA A 86 3.85 -11.95 1.53
CA ALA A 86 4.91 -11.21 2.22
C ALA A 86 5.69 -12.10 3.20
N THR A 87 5.00 -12.92 3.99
CA THR A 87 5.62 -13.89 4.90
C THR A 87 6.47 -14.93 4.15
N ALA A 88 5.96 -15.43 3.01
CA ALA A 88 6.71 -16.34 2.16
C ALA A 88 7.97 -15.67 1.58
N LEU A 89 7.88 -14.39 1.21
CA LEU A 89 9.03 -13.64 0.69
C LEU A 89 10.11 -13.44 1.75
N ILE A 90 9.74 -13.07 3.00
CA ILE A 90 10.66 -12.96 4.13
C ILE A 90 11.46 -14.25 4.28
N LYS A 91 10.78 -15.41 4.30
CA LYS A 91 11.42 -16.73 4.41
C LYS A 91 12.32 -17.04 3.21
N LYS A 92 11.83 -16.79 2.00
CA LYS A 92 12.56 -17.05 0.75
C LYS A 92 13.85 -16.23 0.66
N LYS A 93 13.79 -14.95 1.02
CA LYS A 93 14.93 -14.02 0.96
C LYS A 93 15.79 -14.03 2.23
N ARG A 94 15.37 -14.74 3.29
CA ARG A 94 16.02 -14.74 4.62
C ARG A 94 16.21 -13.31 5.13
N LEU A 95 15.16 -12.52 5.04
CA LEU A 95 15.18 -11.18 5.61
C LEU A 95 15.28 -11.30 7.13
N GLU A 96 16.01 -10.37 7.74
CA GLU A 96 16.14 -10.29 9.19
C GLU A 96 15.24 -9.18 9.72
N PRO A 97 14.56 -9.39 10.86
CA PRO A 97 13.77 -8.33 11.48
C PRO A 97 14.69 -7.29 12.12
N SER A 98 14.18 -6.07 12.21
CA SER A 98 14.75 -5.03 13.06
C SER A 98 14.11 -5.08 14.44
N ARG A 99 14.91 -4.85 15.49
CA ARG A 99 14.41 -4.75 16.87
C ARG A 99 13.97 -3.33 17.18
N PHE A 100 12.73 -3.18 17.57
CA PHE A 100 12.16 -1.90 18.00
C PHE A 100 11.79 -1.97 19.48
N SER A 101 11.85 -0.83 20.17
CA SER A 101 11.09 -0.68 21.41
C SER A 101 9.60 -0.51 21.05
N PRO A 102 8.67 -1.24 21.68
CA PRO A 102 7.25 -1.09 21.40
C PRO A 102 6.74 0.36 21.51
N SER A 103 7.30 1.16 22.43
CA SER A 103 6.94 2.57 22.58
C SER A 103 7.31 3.45 21.38
N THR A 104 8.34 3.06 20.63
CA THR A 104 8.80 3.80 19.43
C THR A 104 8.01 3.45 18.17
N ILE A 105 7.27 2.35 18.17
CA ILE A 105 6.52 1.85 17.00
C ILE A 105 5.01 1.76 17.26
N ILE A 106 4.54 2.12 18.45
CA ILE A 106 3.11 2.10 18.79
C ILE A 106 2.27 3.01 17.89
N GLU A 107 2.85 4.11 17.39
CA GLU A 107 2.19 5.03 16.46
C GLU A 107 1.91 4.39 15.10
N ALA A 108 2.63 3.33 14.73
CA ALA A 108 2.36 2.58 13.51
C ALA A 108 1.10 1.71 13.63
N VAL A 109 0.59 1.49 14.84
CA VAL A 109 -0.57 0.62 15.07
C VAL A 109 -1.83 1.32 14.62
N ASP A 110 -2.52 0.69 13.68
CA ASP A 110 -3.85 1.09 13.31
C ASP A 110 -4.86 0.64 14.37
N GLN A 111 -5.33 1.61 15.16
CA GLN A 111 -6.23 1.37 16.28
C GLN A 111 -7.59 0.82 15.85
N GLY A 112 -8.05 1.11 14.62
CA GLY A 112 -9.30 0.53 14.11
C GLY A 112 -9.18 -0.96 13.79
N ASN A 113 -7.95 -1.47 13.62
CA ASN A 113 -7.62 -2.87 13.38
C ASN A 113 -7.31 -3.64 14.67
N ILE A 114 -7.55 -3.04 15.84
CA ILE A 114 -7.45 -3.72 17.14
C ILE A 114 -8.84 -4.17 17.59
N ASN A 115 -9.06 -5.49 17.59
CA ASN A 115 -10.21 -6.07 18.28
C ASN A 115 -10.18 -5.71 19.78
N GLN A 116 -11.22 -5.05 20.27
CA GLN A 116 -11.36 -4.71 21.69
C GLN A 116 -11.82 -5.91 22.53
N ASP A 117 -12.41 -6.93 21.89
CA ASP A 117 -12.85 -8.16 22.54
C ASP A 117 -11.68 -9.15 22.70
N GLN A 118 -11.17 -9.26 23.93
CA GLN A 118 -10.07 -10.15 24.28
C GLN A 118 -10.36 -11.62 24.01
N THR A 119 -11.63 -12.04 23.97
CA THR A 119 -12.01 -13.43 23.68
C THR A 119 -11.86 -13.79 22.20
N GLN A 120 -11.81 -12.77 21.34
CA GLN A 120 -11.60 -12.91 19.90
C GLN A 120 -10.13 -12.73 19.49
N ILE A 121 -9.28 -12.25 20.41
CA ILE A 121 -7.84 -12.20 20.21
C ILE A 121 -7.30 -13.62 20.32
N LYS A 122 -7.40 -14.39 19.23
CA LYS A 122 -6.59 -15.58 19.07
C LYS A 122 -5.18 -15.12 18.70
N PRO A 123 -4.14 -15.45 19.49
CA PRO A 123 -2.77 -15.10 19.13
C PRO A 123 -2.38 -15.88 17.86
N ASN A 124 -2.63 -15.32 16.68
CA ASN A 124 -2.13 -15.90 15.45
C ASN A 124 -0.67 -15.48 15.29
N HIS A 125 0.23 -16.24 15.94
CA HIS A 125 1.67 -16.00 15.90
C HIS A 125 2.35 -16.48 14.61
N LYS A 126 1.60 -16.94 13.59
CA LYS A 126 2.18 -17.57 12.39
C LYS A 126 2.93 -16.60 11.49
N ASN A 127 2.40 -15.39 11.31
CA ASN A 127 2.99 -14.38 10.43
C ASN A 127 3.74 -13.34 11.27
N PRO A 128 4.91 -12.83 10.84
CA PRO A 128 5.71 -11.88 11.63
C PRO A 128 5.02 -10.51 11.76
N VAL A 129 5.53 -9.64 12.64
CA VAL A 129 5.07 -8.24 12.68
C VAL A 129 5.67 -7.52 11.47
N MET A 130 4.84 -6.83 10.70
CA MET A 130 5.24 -6.15 9.48
C MET A 130 4.69 -4.73 9.48
N VAL A 131 5.57 -3.79 9.11
CA VAL A 131 5.21 -2.40 8.92
C VAL A 131 5.71 -1.93 7.55
N LEU A 132 4.97 -1.00 6.96
CA LEU A 132 5.28 -0.36 5.70
C LEU A 132 5.58 1.11 5.96
N GLN A 133 6.55 1.67 5.25
CA GLN A 133 6.81 3.11 5.21
C GLN A 133 6.94 3.55 3.76
N SER A 134 6.08 4.48 3.33
CA SER A 134 6.06 5.01 1.98
C SER A 134 5.71 6.48 2.00
N ASP A 135 6.45 7.27 1.21
CA ASP A 135 6.15 8.69 1.02
C ASP A 135 4.74 8.89 0.40
N PHE A 136 4.27 7.90 -0.39
CA PHE A 136 3.05 8.00 -1.19
C PHE A 136 1.84 7.30 -0.56
N LEU A 137 2.05 6.24 0.22
CA LEU A 137 0.96 5.48 0.83
C LEU A 137 0.75 5.76 2.32
N THR A 138 1.79 6.20 3.02
CA THR A 138 1.73 6.32 4.50
C THR A 138 2.27 7.64 5.02
N ASP A 139 2.37 8.67 4.17
CA ASP A 139 2.97 9.98 4.49
C ASP A 139 4.35 9.84 5.17
N ASN A 140 5.14 8.87 4.70
CA ASN A 140 6.44 8.49 5.24
C ASN A 140 6.43 8.10 6.73
N LYS A 141 5.29 7.66 7.25
CA LYS A 141 5.17 7.09 8.60
C LYS A 141 5.15 5.57 8.53
N LEU A 142 5.68 4.94 9.57
CA LEU A 142 5.51 3.50 9.75
C LEU A 142 4.02 3.20 9.93
N TYR A 143 3.53 2.20 9.21
CA TYR A 143 2.14 1.77 9.27
C TYR A 143 2.07 0.25 9.35
N CYS A 144 1.39 -0.28 10.36
CA CYS A 144 1.35 -1.70 10.65
C CYS A 144 0.33 -2.44 9.79
N ILE A 145 0.84 -3.19 8.83
CA ILE A 145 0.05 -4.04 7.91
C ILE A 145 -0.15 -5.45 8.47
N ASN A 146 0.66 -5.87 9.47
CA ASN A 146 0.44 -7.11 10.19
C ASN A 146 1.02 -7.05 11.61
N GLY A 147 0.24 -7.50 12.59
CA GLY A 147 0.67 -7.59 13.98
C GLY A 147 0.29 -6.39 14.86
N ASN A 148 -0.72 -5.61 14.48
CA ASN A 148 -1.29 -4.51 15.27
C ASN A 148 -1.50 -4.89 16.75
N HIS A 149 -2.13 -6.04 17.00
CA HIS A 149 -2.32 -6.60 18.34
C HIS A 149 -1.02 -6.87 19.09
N ARG A 150 -0.01 -7.42 18.42
CA ARG A 150 1.27 -7.79 19.06
C ARG A 150 2.07 -6.57 19.47
N ILE A 151 2.11 -5.52 18.64
CA ILE A 151 2.75 -4.25 19.02
C ILE A 151 2.00 -3.64 20.21
N ASN A 152 0.67 -3.58 20.15
CA ASN A 152 -0.14 -3.00 21.23
C ASN A 152 0.01 -3.76 22.56
N GLU A 153 0.03 -5.09 22.52
CA GLU A 153 0.25 -5.92 23.71
C GLU A 153 1.65 -5.75 24.28
N ALA A 154 2.68 -5.78 23.43
CA ALA A 154 4.07 -5.56 23.86
C ALA A 154 4.25 -4.18 24.50
N PHE A 155 3.61 -3.15 23.93
CA PHE A 155 3.60 -1.81 24.50
C PHE A 155 2.93 -1.77 25.88
N LYS A 156 1.75 -2.38 26.03
CA LYS A 156 1.02 -2.45 27.31
C LYS A 156 1.74 -3.23 28.39
N ARG A 157 2.58 -4.21 28.00
CA ARG A 157 3.39 -5.02 28.91
C ARG A 157 4.76 -4.39 29.22
N GLU A 158 5.08 -3.24 28.61
CA GLU A 158 6.37 -2.58 28.73
C GLU A 158 7.54 -3.49 28.31
N ASP A 159 7.29 -4.34 27.31
CA ASP A 159 8.32 -5.20 26.73
C ASP A 159 9.47 -4.34 26.19
N GLN A 160 10.71 -4.79 26.38
CA GLN A 160 11.89 -4.01 26.00
C GLN A 160 12.12 -3.98 24.48
N SER A 161 11.67 -5.01 23.78
CA SER A 161 11.89 -5.14 22.33
C SER A 161 10.83 -6.00 21.65
N ILE A 162 10.55 -5.69 20.39
CA ILE A 162 9.75 -6.50 19.47
C ILE A 162 10.47 -6.58 18.12
N ASP A 163 10.46 -7.76 17.50
CA ASP A 163 11.01 -7.98 16.16
C ASP A 163 10.00 -7.56 15.09
N VAL A 164 10.41 -6.68 14.19
CA VAL A 164 9.57 -6.07 13.16
C VAL A 164 10.27 -6.08 11.82
N TYR A 165 9.55 -6.51 10.79
CA TYR A 165 9.99 -6.36 9.40
C TYR A 165 9.48 -5.03 8.86
N VAL A 166 10.41 -4.18 8.46
CA VAL A 166 10.12 -2.87 7.86
C VAL A 166 10.29 -3.00 6.36
N PHE A 167 9.27 -2.57 5.61
CA PHE A 167 9.29 -2.52 4.16
C PHE A 167 9.15 -1.08 3.71
N ASN A 168 10.19 -0.57 3.06
CA ASN A 168 10.22 0.76 2.51
C ASN A 168 9.68 0.77 1.09
N GLU A 169 9.62 1.96 0.51
CA GLU A 169 9.30 2.24 -0.88
C GLU A 169 9.80 1.16 -1.86
N LEU A 170 8.91 0.69 -2.74
CA LEU A 170 9.13 -0.40 -3.71
C LEU A 170 9.39 -1.81 -3.12
N GLU A 171 9.82 -1.95 -1.86
CA GLU A 171 10.11 -3.26 -1.25
C GLU A 171 8.83 -4.10 -1.06
N PHE A 172 7.70 -3.43 -0.88
CA PHE A 172 6.38 -4.04 -0.70
C PHE A 172 5.59 -4.24 -2.00
N VAL A 173 6.13 -3.85 -3.17
CA VAL A 173 5.47 -4.08 -4.46
C VAL A 173 5.08 -5.55 -4.68
N PRO A 174 5.89 -6.56 -4.28
CA PRO A 174 5.49 -7.96 -4.38
C PRO A 174 4.33 -8.35 -3.47
N PHE A 175 3.88 -7.47 -2.58
CA PHE A 175 2.78 -7.75 -1.64
C PHE A 175 1.45 -7.31 -2.18
N PHE A 176 1.37 -6.53 -3.26
CA PHE A 176 0.06 -6.21 -3.84
C PHE A 176 -0.61 -7.50 -4.30
N TYR A 177 -1.78 -7.77 -3.73
CA TYR A 177 -2.54 -8.99 -3.99
C TYR A 177 -3.08 -9.02 -5.42
N ASP A 178 -3.53 -7.87 -5.92
CA ASP A 178 -4.12 -7.73 -7.24
C ASP A 178 -3.34 -6.76 -8.15
N THR A 179 -3.54 -6.92 -9.46
CA THR A 179 -2.89 -6.11 -10.50
C THR A 179 -3.24 -4.63 -10.38
N LEU A 180 -4.47 -4.30 -9.99
CA LEU A 180 -4.95 -2.92 -9.94
C LEU A 180 -4.31 -2.15 -8.78
N SER A 181 -4.18 -2.75 -7.60
CA SER A 181 -3.45 -2.17 -6.46
C SER A 181 -2.01 -1.82 -6.85
N LYS A 182 -1.31 -2.75 -7.51
CA LYS A 182 0.05 -2.47 -8.01
C LYS A 182 0.06 -1.35 -9.05
N ALA A 183 -0.91 -1.35 -9.96
CA ALA A 183 -1.00 -0.36 -11.03
C ALA A 183 -1.27 1.04 -10.50
N MET A 184 -2.18 1.16 -9.54
CA MET A 184 -2.50 2.42 -8.87
C MET A 184 -1.26 2.99 -8.17
N TYR A 185 -0.52 2.16 -7.44
CA TYR A 185 0.70 2.63 -6.77
C TYR A 185 1.75 3.14 -7.77
N PHE A 186 1.99 2.41 -8.86
CA PHE A 186 2.92 2.86 -9.90
C PHE A 186 2.44 4.09 -10.67
N LEU A 187 1.12 4.23 -10.88
CA LEU A 187 0.54 5.43 -11.47
C LEU A 187 0.82 6.64 -10.59
N GLU A 188 0.62 6.55 -9.27
CA GLU A 188 0.90 7.66 -8.36
C GLU A 188 2.37 8.07 -8.38
N LEU A 189 3.29 7.11 -8.41
CA LEU A 189 4.72 7.38 -8.52
C LEU A 189 5.06 8.14 -9.82
N ASP A 190 4.51 7.70 -10.94
CA ASP A 190 4.70 8.35 -12.24
C ASP A 190 4.06 9.74 -12.28
N TYR A 191 2.84 9.87 -11.74
CA TYR A 191 2.11 11.13 -11.65
C TYR A 191 2.89 12.16 -10.86
N HIS A 192 3.35 11.81 -9.65
CA HIS A 192 4.17 12.70 -8.83
C HIS A 192 5.49 13.06 -9.50
N HIS A 193 6.14 12.10 -10.17
CA HIS A 193 7.35 12.39 -10.93
C HIS A 193 7.13 13.44 -12.03
N VAL A 194 6.03 13.33 -12.77
CA VAL A 194 5.73 14.23 -13.91
C VAL A 194 5.21 15.59 -13.46
N VAL A 195 4.24 15.60 -12.54
CA VAL A 195 3.45 16.78 -12.17
C VAL A 195 4.12 17.56 -11.04
N HIS A 196 4.57 16.87 -10.00
CA HIS A 196 5.12 17.50 -8.79
C HIS A 196 6.66 17.58 -8.80
N ARG A 197 7.32 16.73 -9.60
CA ARG A 197 8.79 16.61 -9.70
C ARG A 197 9.47 16.36 -8.35
N ASP A 198 8.74 15.79 -7.42
CA ASP A 198 9.16 15.52 -6.05
C ASP A 198 9.34 14.03 -5.77
N ALA A 199 9.22 13.17 -6.79
CA ALA A 199 9.46 11.73 -6.66
C ALA A 199 10.97 11.39 -6.77
N PRO A 200 11.69 11.16 -5.65
CA PRO A 200 13.14 10.92 -5.66
C PRO A 200 13.53 9.56 -6.27
N LEU A 201 12.55 8.67 -6.47
CA LEU A 201 12.74 7.30 -6.94
C LEU A 201 13.02 7.22 -8.44
N ILE A 202 12.46 8.15 -9.22
CA ILE A 202 12.63 8.20 -10.67
C ILE A 202 13.75 9.19 -10.99
N LYS A 203 14.97 8.66 -11.16
CA LYS A 203 16.20 9.45 -11.39
C LYS A 203 16.36 9.96 -12.82
N SER A 204 15.47 9.59 -13.72
CA SER A 204 15.46 10.05 -15.11
C SER A 204 14.06 10.01 -15.67
N GLU A 205 13.76 10.91 -16.61
CA GLU A 205 12.49 11.02 -17.33
C GLU A 205 12.03 9.73 -18.03
N ARG A 206 12.91 8.73 -18.23
CA ARG A 206 12.60 7.40 -18.79
C ARG A 206 12.46 6.28 -17.76
N GLY A 207 12.51 6.60 -16.47
CA GLY A 207 12.44 5.62 -15.37
C GLY A 207 11.03 5.36 -14.85
N ALA A 208 9.99 5.68 -15.64
CA ALA A 208 8.60 5.53 -15.24
C ALA A 208 8.21 4.07 -15.00
N PHE A 209 7.43 3.82 -13.96
CA PHE A 209 7.00 2.49 -13.54
C PHE A 209 5.95 1.88 -14.46
N VAL A 210 5.26 2.68 -15.27
CA VAL A 210 4.37 2.15 -16.31
C VAL A 210 5.08 1.21 -17.28
N TYR A 211 6.38 1.40 -17.51
CA TYR A 211 7.16 0.53 -18.38
C TYR A 211 7.40 -0.86 -17.78
N ASP A 212 7.32 -1.01 -16.45
CA ASP A 212 7.43 -2.31 -15.78
C ASP A 212 6.19 -3.18 -15.99
N PHE A 213 5.05 -2.60 -16.43
CA PHE A 213 3.84 -3.34 -16.80
C PHE A 213 3.85 -3.88 -18.25
N ARG A 214 4.78 -3.42 -19.08
CA ARG A 214 4.89 -3.86 -20.49
C ARG A 214 5.64 -5.19 -20.65
N ASN A 215 6.38 -5.62 -19.62
CA ASN A 215 7.19 -6.85 -19.63
C ASN A 215 6.47 -8.04 -19.00
#